data_AF-G8EW99-F1
#
_entry.id   AF-G8EW99-F1
#
_cell.length_a   1.000
_cell.length_b   1.000
_cell.length_c   1.000
_cell.angle_alpha   90.00
_cell.angle_beta   90.00
_cell.angle_gamma   90.00
#
_symmetry.space_group_name_H-M   'P 1'
#
loop_
_entity.id
_entity.type
_entity.pdbx_description
1 polymer ?
#
loop_
_entity_poly.entity_id
_entity_poly.type
_entity_poly.pdbx_seq_one_letter_code
_entity_poly.pdbx_strand_id
1 'polypeptide(L)'
;TLGCDAYTLQGVQRAFGAGRIAFQFKWEGPTYSLDSACASTASSIHLACTSLLAKETDMAVAGAANVVGYPHSWTSLSKSGVLSDTGNC
;
A
#
# COMPACT_ATOMS: atom_id res chain seq x y z
N THR A 1 7.71 16.71 -23.07
CA THR A 1 8.07 15.73 -22.02
C THR A 1 6.86 15.58 -21.14
N LEU A 2 6.26 14.39 -21.10
CA LEU A 2 5.16 14.08 -20.18
C LEU A 2 5.58 14.55 -18.78
N GLY A 3 4.74 15.34 -18.10
CA GLY A 3 5.07 16.19 -16.93
C GLY A 3 5.54 15.47 -15.66
N CYS A 4 6.58 14.65 -15.77
CA CYS A 4 7.35 14.09 -14.68
C CYS A 4 8.49 15.04 -14.34
N ASP A 5 8.51 15.51 -13.11
CA ASP A 5 9.62 16.23 -12.49
C ASP A 5 10.47 15.27 -11.64
N ALA A 6 11.51 15.81 -11.00
CA ALA A 6 12.47 15.03 -10.20
C ALA A 6 11.84 14.29 -9.00
N TYR A 7 10.69 14.72 -8.51
CA TYR A 7 9.98 14.15 -7.35
C TYR A 7 8.92 13.13 -7.76
N THR A 8 8.54 13.06 -9.03
CA THR A 8 7.45 12.20 -9.49
C THR A 8 7.71 10.73 -9.15
N LEU A 9 8.90 10.20 -9.42
CA LEU A 9 9.24 8.79 -9.13
C LEU A 9 9.12 8.48 -7.63
N GLN A 10 9.62 9.39 -6.79
CA GLN A 10 9.58 9.25 -5.33
C GLN A 10 8.15 9.35 -4.77
N GLY A 11 7.25 10.03 -5.48
CA GLY A 11 5.84 10.16 -5.13
C GLY A 11 4.96 8.98 -5.56
N VAL A 12 5.29 8.30 -6.66
CA VAL A 12 4.43 7.25 -7.24
C VAL A 12 4.91 5.81 -6.95
N GLN A 13 6.21 5.61 -6.71
CA GLN A 13 6.72 4.26 -6.45
C GLN A 13 6.29 3.78 -5.06
N ARG A 14 5.57 2.66 -5.01
CA ARG A 14 4.99 2.08 -3.78
C ARG A 14 6.00 1.90 -2.65
N ALA A 15 7.23 1.47 -2.96
CA ALA A 15 8.29 1.27 -1.98
C ALA A 15 8.68 2.55 -1.22
N PHE A 16 8.55 3.73 -1.85
CA PHE A 16 8.82 5.00 -1.15
C PHE A 16 7.75 5.33 -0.12
N GLY A 17 6.54 4.78 -0.21
CA GLY A 17 5.48 5.02 0.77
C GLY A 17 5.90 4.62 2.19
N ALA A 18 6.24 3.34 2.37
CA ALA A 18 6.72 2.83 3.66
C ALA A 18 8.07 3.46 4.05
N GLY A 19 8.99 3.62 3.08
CA GLY A 19 10.30 4.23 3.31
C GLY A 19 10.23 5.67 3.80
N ARG A 20 9.30 6.50 3.30
CA ARG A 20 9.12 7.88 3.74
C ARG A 20 8.60 7.99 5.16
N ILE A 21 7.72 7.07 5.56
CA ILE A 21 7.23 6.98 6.96
C ILE A 21 8.40 6.61 7.87
N ALA A 22 9.14 5.54 7.55
CA ALA A 22 10.31 5.12 8.33
C ALA A 22 11.36 6.24 8.43
N PHE A 23 11.66 6.93 7.32
CA PHE A 23 12.58 8.07 7.29
C PHE A 23 12.12 9.22 8.20
N GLN A 24 10.83 9.59 8.15
CA GLN A 24 10.28 10.68 8.95
C GLN A 24 10.38 10.41 10.46
N PHE A 25 10.14 9.16 10.87
CA PHE A 25 10.22 8.75 12.28
C PHE A 25 11.59 8.21 12.70
N LYS A 26 12.57 8.19 11.78
CA LYS A 26 13.92 7.65 11.99
C LYS A 26 13.91 6.20 12.46
N TRP A 27 13.03 5.39 11.88
CA TRP A 27 12.99 3.95 12.13
C TRP A 27 14.01 3.24 11.25
N GLU A 28 14.88 2.45 11.88
CA GLU A 28 15.94 1.68 11.21
C GLU A 28 15.58 0.20 11.02
N GLY A 29 14.37 -0.18 11.41
CA GLY A 29 13.87 -1.56 11.33
C GLY A 29 13.39 -1.97 9.92
N PRO A 30 12.90 -3.23 9.80
CA PRO A 30 12.38 -3.76 8.55
C PRO A 30 11.28 -2.88 7.95
N THR A 31 11.39 -2.56 6.67
CA THR A 31 10.45 -1.69 5.96
C THR A 31 10.00 -2.37 4.68
N TYR A 32 8.70 -2.67 4.58
CA TYR A 32 8.12 -3.42 3.47
C TYR A 32 6.98 -2.64 2.80
N SER A 33 6.87 -2.79 1.49
CA SER A 33 5.67 -2.45 0.73
C SER A 33 5.23 -3.71 0.01
N LEU A 34 3.98 -4.12 0.24
CA LEU A 34 3.41 -5.35 -0.29
C LEU A 34 2.05 -5.08 -0.93
N ASP A 35 1.66 -5.93 -1.88
CA ASP A 35 0.38 -5.86 -2.57
C ASP A 35 -0.22 -7.27 -2.64
N SER A 36 -1.29 -7.50 -1.87
CA SER A 36 -2.13 -8.69 -1.96
C SER A 36 -3.56 -8.30 -2.34
N ALA A 37 -3.70 -7.28 -3.20
CA ALA A 37 -4.96 -6.72 -3.64
C ALA A 37 -5.85 -6.33 -2.44
N CYS A 38 -7.09 -6.81 -2.40
CA CYS A 38 -8.06 -6.50 -1.34
C CYS A 38 -7.63 -6.98 0.06
N ALA A 39 -6.67 -7.91 0.15
CA ALA A 39 -6.17 -8.43 1.42
C ALA A 39 -4.93 -7.68 1.94
N SER A 40 -4.46 -6.62 1.26
CA SER A 40 -3.18 -5.95 1.57
C SER A 40 -3.06 -5.52 3.03
N THR A 41 -4.10 -4.91 3.60
CA THR A 41 -4.10 -4.51 5.02
C THR A 41 -3.97 -5.72 5.94
N ALA A 42 -4.75 -6.78 5.73
CA ALA A 42 -4.69 -7.98 6.55
C ALA A 42 -3.33 -8.70 6.43
N SER A 43 -2.77 -8.78 5.23
CA SER A 43 -1.43 -9.34 4.99
C SER A 43 -0.33 -8.52 5.68
N SER A 44 -0.44 -7.18 5.69
CA SER A 44 0.51 -6.30 6.38
C SER A 44 0.46 -6.48 7.91
N ILE A 45 -0.75 -6.64 8.47
CA ILE A 45 -0.93 -6.91 9.90
C ILE A 45 -0.37 -8.28 10.24
N HIS A 46 -0.65 -9.29 9.42
CA HIS A 46 -0.10 -10.63 9.60
C HIS A 46 1.43 -10.62 9.65
N LEU A 47 2.07 -9.93 8.71
CA LEU A 47 3.54 -9.80 8.68
C LEU A 47 4.07 -9.10 9.94
N ALA A 48 3.44 -8.02 10.37
CA ALA A 48 3.82 -7.30 11.58
C ALA A 48 3.68 -8.17 12.84
N CYS A 49 2.56 -8.89 12.98
CA CYS A 49 2.38 -9.83 14.09
C CYS A 49 3.44 -10.93 14.09
N THR A 50 3.76 -11.50 12.93
CA THR A 50 4.80 -12.52 12.80
C THR A 50 6.18 -11.99 13.21
N SER A 51 6.55 -10.77 12.78
CA SER A 51 7.81 -10.11 13.16
C SER A 51 7.91 -9.87 14.68
N LEU A 52 6.82 -9.40 15.30
CA LEU A 52 6.74 -9.18 16.75
C LEU A 52 6.85 -10.51 17.53
N LEU A 53 6.14 -11.55 17.09
CA LEU A 53 6.16 -12.87 17.73
C LEU A 53 7.52 -13.57 17.59
N ALA A 54 8.18 -13.40 16.45
CA ALA A 54 9.53 -13.87 16.20
C ALA A 54 10.61 -13.07 16.97
N LYS A 55 10.22 -11.95 17.60
CA LYS A 55 11.12 -10.99 18.27
C LYS A 55 12.18 -10.41 17.32
N GLU A 56 11.85 -10.27 16.04
CA GLU A 56 12.69 -9.57 15.06
C GLU A 56 12.60 -8.05 15.23
N THR A 57 11.48 -7.57 15.79
CA THR A 57 11.19 -6.17 16.05
C THR A 57 10.42 -6.02 17.36
N ASP A 58 10.66 -4.96 18.13
CA ASP A 58 9.90 -4.65 19.36
C ASP A 58 8.63 -3.83 19.09
N MET A 59 8.57 -3.16 17.94
CA MET A 59 7.45 -2.33 17.51
C MET A 59 7.27 -2.48 16.00
N ALA A 60 6.02 -2.54 15.54
CA ALA A 60 5.69 -2.60 14.13
C ALA A 60 4.52 -1.67 13.81
N VAL A 61 4.58 -1.02 12.64
CA VAL A 61 3.48 -0.22 12.08
C VAL A 61 3.02 -0.90 10.80
N ALA A 62 1.74 -1.24 10.74
CA ALA A 62 1.14 -1.94 9.61
C ALA A 62 -0.13 -1.24 9.16
N GLY A 63 -0.38 -1.30 7.85
CA GLY A 63 -1.55 -0.69 7.22
C GLY A 63 -1.39 -0.61 5.71
N ALA A 64 -2.44 -0.14 5.05
CA ALA A 64 -2.43 0.17 3.63
C ALA A 64 -3.31 1.40 3.37
N ALA A 65 -3.08 2.08 2.25
CA ALA A 65 -3.91 3.16 1.77
C ALA A 65 -4.41 2.83 0.36
N ASN A 66 -5.66 3.17 0.08
CA ASN A 66 -6.26 3.04 -1.26
C ASN A 66 -6.79 4.41 -1.70
N VAL A 67 -6.41 4.84 -2.90
CA VAL A 67 -6.86 6.10 -3.50
C VAL A 67 -7.42 5.81 -4.88
N VAL A 68 -8.71 6.07 -5.06
CA VAL A 68 -9.40 5.92 -6.35
C VAL A 68 -9.29 7.24 -7.12
N GLY A 69 -8.16 7.42 -7.81
CA GLY A 69 -7.85 8.66 -8.55
C GLY A 69 -8.09 8.60 -10.06
N TYR A 70 -8.21 7.40 -10.64
CA TYR A 70 -8.34 7.21 -12.08
C TYR A 70 -9.46 6.23 -12.41
N PRO A 71 -10.33 6.54 -13.39
CA PRO A 71 -11.49 5.71 -13.68
C PRO A 71 -11.13 4.39 -14.39
N HIS A 72 -9.97 4.32 -15.06
CA HIS A 72 -9.63 3.21 -15.96
C HIS A 72 -9.70 1.83 -15.30
N SER A 73 -9.09 1.68 -14.11
CA SER A 73 -9.10 0.41 -13.38
C SER A 73 -10.52 0.01 -12.97
N TRP A 74 -11.33 0.96 -12.51
CA TRP A 74 -12.72 0.71 -12.10
C TRP A 74 -13.64 0.39 -13.29
N THR A 75 -13.45 1.05 -14.44
CA THR A 75 -14.19 0.72 -15.68
C THR A 75 -13.89 -0.71 -16.13
N SER A 76 -12.64 -1.16 -16.03
CA SER A 76 -12.25 -2.54 -16.35
C SER A 76 -12.89 -3.55 -15.37
N LEU A 77 -12.89 -3.25 -14.06
CA LEU A 77 -13.56 -4.08 -13.05
C LEU A 77 -15.08 -4.16 -13.24
N SER A 78 -15.70 -3.08 -13.75
CA SER A 78 -17.14 -3.06 -14.05
C SER A 78 -17.45 -3.97 -15.24
N LYS A 79 -16.65 -3.88 -16.31
CA LYS A 79 -16.79 -4.76 -17.49
C LYS A 79 -16.55 -6.24 -17.17
N SER A 80 -15.77 -6.55 -16.13
CA SER A 80 -15.56 -7.93 -15.67
C SER A 80 -16.66 -8.45 -14.74
N GLY A 81 -17.67 -7.63 -14.39
CA GLY A 81 -18.78 -8.04 -13.52
C GLY A 81 -18.41 -8.16 -12.03
N VAL A 82 -17.32 -7.53 -11.59
CA VAL A 82 -16.85 -7.58 -10.19
C VAL A 82 -17.50 -6.50 -9.33
N LEU A 83 -17.96 -5.41 -9.95
CA LEU A 83 -18.63 -4.29 -9.28
C LEU A 83 -20.15 -4.50 -9.24
N SER A 84 -20.78 -4.03 -8.17
CA SER A 84 -22.24 -3.98 -8.02
C SER A 84 -22.86 -2.95 -8.96
N ASP A 85 -23.96 -3.32 -9.64
CA ASP A 85 -24.74 -2.42 -10.50
C ASP A 85 -25.49 -1.33 -9.71
N THR A 86 -25.72 -1.55 -8.41
CA THR A 86 -26.44 -0.61 -7.53
C THR A 86 -25.48 0.30 -6.76
N GLY A 87 -24.17 0.03 -6.80
CA GLY A 87 -23.11 0.87 -6.24
C GLY A 87 -22.68 0.56 -4.80
N ASN A 88 -23.51 -0.14 -4.01
CA ASN A 88 -23.14 -0.61 -2.67
C ASN A 88 -22.72 -2.08 -2.68
N CYS A 89 -21.99 -2.48 -1.63
CA CYS A 89 -21.70 -3.88 -1.31
C CYS A 89 -22.97 -4.63 -0.91
#